data_AF-A0A9P6Q7X9-F1
#
_entry.id   AF-A0A9P6Q7X9-F1
#
_cell.length_a   1.000
_cell.length_b   1.000
_cell.length_c   1.000
_cell.angle_alpha   90.00
_cell.angle_beta   90.00
_cell.angle_gamma   90.00
#
_symmetry.space_group_name_H-M   'P 1'
#
loop_
_entity.id
_entity.type
_entity.pdbx_description
1 polymer ?
#
loop_
_entity_poly.entity_id
_entity_poly.type
_entity_poly.pdbx_seq_one_letter_code
_entity_poly.pdbx_strand_id
1 'polypeptide(L)'
;MSLVRQNPDIRRFVVRVDMNPEVLVRIVTDYLPNLQDFCLDEPTQRNEHGFLVPSAWNGDVKMLLENLPESVRKVSLRNVYYMPFGDEEASKLKLWWIDYTVVGVRRHHSLESLHIDGDLVGRESEVLVPFLESCSHKLQSATGLGMTFLTHPTIAGALSKIGFTSKVLNGETLEQGMADTDLAKVISRSAQWTRIWLRTSMVGQFTADAIVDYGTNLVSLEIMHHGGWISGMTGSHLQAILSKAPKLKMLLAHWLVYCNEITATDILSSEWATTSLEHIDFKICVPRAGVDDDDEGNMPDGAAVQSSRATQRQVLRRLGQQTNFRRLVIGGMLTSRVTNRFGIQCSCLEMTLESGLDELAGLKELEELDIHHMDHRVGVSELEWMAENFPKLRRLRG
;
A
#
# COMPACT_ATOMS: atom_id res chain seq x y z
N MET A 1 -13.88 35.82 3.93
CA MET A 1 -15.31 35.77 4.33
C MET A 1 -16.27 36.38 3.33
N SER A 2 -16.08 37.63 2.85
CA SER A 2 -17.01 38.28 1.89
C SER A 2 -17.32 37.41 0.67
N LEU A 3 -16.27 36.81 0.07
CA LEU A 3 -16.42 35.93 -1.09
C LEU A 3 -17.34 34.73 -0.82
N VAL A 4 -17.20 34.06 0.33
CA VAL A 4 -18.03 32.90 0.67
C VAL A 4 -19.49 33.31 0.87
N ARG A 5 -19.71 34.43 1.60
CA ARG A 5 -21.06 34.97 1.83
C ARG A 5 -21.81 35.31 0.55
N GLN A 6 -21.09 35.77 -0.47
CA GLN A 6 -21.67 36.12 -1.78
C GLN A 6 -21.94 34.90 -2.67
N ASN A 7 -21.50 33.69 -2.28
CA ASN A 7 -21.56 32.49 -3.10
C ASN A 7 -22.06 31.28 -2.29
N PRO A 8 -23.33 31.26 -1.83
CA PRO A 8 -23.89 30.17 -1.03
C PRO A 8 -24.01 28.82 -1.77
N ASP A 9 -23.86 28.83 -3.10
CA ASP A 9 -23.89 27.64 -3.95
C ASP A 9 -22.54 26.92 -4.08
N ILE A 10 -21.51 27.37 -3.36
CA ILE A 10 -20.20 26.70 -3.34
C ILE A 10 -20.39 25.25 -2.85
N ARG A 11 -20.05 24.29 -3.72
CA ARG A 11 -20.09 22.86 -3.42
C ARG A 11 -18.74 22.29 -2.99
N ARG A 12 -17.64 22.98 -3.32
CA ARG A 12 -16.29 22.56 -2.98
C ARG A 12 -15.52 23.71 -2.35
N PHE A 13 -15.00 23.48 -1.15
CA PHE A 13 -14.26 24.47 -0.40
C PHE A 13 -12.92 23.89 0.04
N VAL A 14 -11.83 24.48 -0.46
CA VAL A 14 -10.46 24.06 -0.16
C VAL A 14 -9.76 25.19 0.60
N VAL A 15 -9.21 24.87 1.76
CA VAL A 15 -8.47 25.81 2.61
C VAL A 15 -7.01 25.37 2.62
N ARG A 16 -6.13 26.27 2.15
CA ARG A 16 -4.67 26.06 2.04
C ARG A 16 -3.85 27.01 2.91
N VAL A 17 -4.54 27.79 3.72
CA VAL A 17 -3.94 28.84 4.54
C VAL A 17 -4.23 28.51 5.99
N ASP A 18 -3.32 28.91 6.85
CA ASP A 18 -3.57 28.90 8.29
C ASP A 18 -4.77 29.82 8.57
N MET A 19 -5.90 29.20 8.87
CA MET A 19 -7.16 29.87 9.12
C MET A 19 -7.52 29.65 10.58
N ASN A 20 -7.79 30.74 11.28
CA ASN A 20 -8.32 30.68 12.63
C ASN A 20 -9.49 29.67 12.68
N PRO A 21 -9.44 28.67 13.58
CA PRO A 21 -10.42 27.59 13.62
C PRO A 21 -11.87 28.06 13.75
N GLU A 22 -12.12 29.10 14.55
CA GLU A 22 -13.46 29.66 14.74
C GLU A 22 -14.01 30.28 13.45
N VAL A 23 -13.14 31.01 12.74
CA VAL A 23 -13.48 31.59 11.43
C VAL A 23 -13.82 30.49 10.44
N LEU A 24 -13.05 29.41 10.44
CA LEU A 24 -13.29 28.27 9.55
C LEU A 24 -14.63 27.58 9.86
N VAL A 25 -14.90 27.26 11.12
CA VAL A 25 -16.18 26.66 11.54
C VAL A 25 -17.33 27.58 11.14
N ARG A 26 -17.27 28.88 11.45
CA ARG A 26 -18.31 29.82 11.07
C ARG A 26 -18.54 29.88 9.56
N ILE A 27 -17.46 29.83 8.77
CA ILE A 27 -17.55 29.81 7.31
C ILE A 27 -18.33 28.60 6.81
N VAL A 28 -18.00 27.42 7.32
CA VAL A 28 -18.61 26.17 6.89
C VAL A 28 -20.06 26.06 7.37
N THR A 29 -20.34 26.46 8.61
CA THR A 29 -21.67 26.35 9.23
C THR A 29 -22.66 27.36 8.67
N ASP A 30 -22.27 28.62 8.54
CA ASP A 30 -23.22 29.72 8.31
C ASP A 30 -23.32 30.12 6.83
N TYR A 31 -22.26 29.91 6.05
CA TYR A 31 -22.16 30.45 4.69
C TYR A 31 -22.10 29.40 3.60
N LEU A 32 -21.97 28.11 3.95
CA LEU A 32 -21.78 27.02 2.99
C LEU A 32 -22.80 25.88 3.19
N PRO A 33 -24.12 26.14 3.20
CA PRO A 33 -25.12 25.11 3.46
C PRO A 33 -25.17 23.99 2.40
N ASN A 34 -24.65 24.23 1.20
CA ASN A 34 -24.64 23.31 0.07
C ASN A 34 -23.27 22.61 -0.15
N LEU A 35 -22.35 22.70 0.82
CA LEU A 35 -21.02 22.13 0.69
C LEU A 35 -21.10 20.61 0.53
N GLN A 36 -20.42 20.08 -0.48
CA GLN A 36 -20.33 18.64 -0.78
C GLN A 36 -18.91 18.11 -0.60
N ASP A 37 -17.89 18.94 -0.83
CA ASP A 37 -16.48 18.57 -0.75
C ASP A 37 -15.72 19.61 0.08
N PHE A 38 -15.31 19.20 1.27
CA PHE A 38 -14.52 20.02 2.17
C PHE A 38 -13.11 19.46 2.27
N CYS A 39 -12.12 20.31 1.98
CA CYS A 39 -10.72 19.95 2.07
C CYS A 39 -9.93 21.01 2.83
N LEU A 40 -9.37 20.62 3.96
CA LEU A 40 -8.30 21.34 4.63
C LEU A 40 -7.00 20.71 4.16
N ASP A 41 -6.35 21.37 3.20
CA ASP A 41 -5.13 20.91 2.55
C ASP A 41 -3.92 21.45 3.32
N GLU A 42 -2.77 20.80 3.20
CA GLU A 42 -1.57 21.17 3.96
C GLU A 42 -1.15 22.61 3.62
N PRO A 43 -1.23 23.56 4.56
CA PRO A 43 -0.65 24.87 4.36
C PRO A 43 0.87 24.69 4.26
N THR A 44 1.44 25.16 3.15
CA THR A 44 2.89 25.17 2.97
C THR A 44 3.42 26.52 3.43
N GLN A 45 4.21 26.53 4.50
CA GLN A 45 4.89 27.72 4.97
C GLN A 45 6.36 27.65 4.56
N ARG A 46 6.93 28.77 4.10
CA ARG A 46 8.39 28.83 3.93
C ARG A 46 9.04 29.01 5.30
N ASN A 47 9.94 28.10 5.68
CA ASN A 47 10.80 28.31 6.83
C ASN A 47 11.80 29.45 6.57
N GLU A 48 12.61 29.81 7.58
CA GLU A 48 13.63 30.86 7.50
C GLU A 48 14.67 30.64 6.39
N HIS A 49 14.81 29.40 5.91
CA HIS A 49 15.69 29.01 4.81
C HIS A 49 14.97 28.96 3.44
N GLY A 50 13.71 29.35 3.38
CA GLY A 50 12.91 29.38 2.15
C GLY A 50 12.37 28.02 1.70
N PHE A 51 12.57 26.94 2.47
CA PHE A 51 11.98 25.62 2.21
C PHE A 51 10.53 25.58 2.64
N LEU A 52 9.67 24.97 1.84
CA LEU A 52 8.28 24.73 2.21
C LEU A 52 8.24 23.63 3.28
N VAL A 53 7.84 23.99 4.49
CA VAL A 53 7.55 23.09 5.59
C VAL A 53 6.03 23.04 5.73
N PRO A 54 5.45 21.84 5.85
CA PRO A 54 4.03 21.73 6.19
C PRO A 54 3.75 22.35 7.55
N SER A 55 2.75 23.23 7.64
CA SER A 55 2.25 23.72 8.93
C SER A 55 0.98 22.99 9.30
N ALA A 56 0.92 22.39 10.48
CA ALA A 56 -0.30 21.75 10.96
C ALA A 56 -1.40 22.79 11.23
N TRP A 57 -2.64 22.48 10.89
CA TRP A 57 -3.77 23.28 11.36
C TRP A 57 -4.10 22.91 12.79
N ASN A 58 -3.98 23.87 13.70
CA ASN A 58 -4.25 23.69 15.12
C ASN A 58 -5.67 24.15 15.44
N GLY A 59 -6.54 23.22 15.81
CA GLY A 59 -7.91 23.58 16.15
C GLY A 59 -8.74 22.43 16.70
N ASP A 60 -9.98 22.75 17.07
CA ASP A 60 -10.94 21.78 17.53
C ASP A 60 -11.54 21.03 16.32
N VAL A 61 -10.86 19.94 15.95
CA VAL A 61 -11.28 19.02 14.87
C VAL A 61 -12.70 18.48 15.12
N LYS A 62 -13.06 18.22 16.38
CA LYS A 62 -14.39 17.71 16.73
C LYS A 62 -15.46 18.74 16.42
N MET A 63 -15.26 19.98 16.89
CA MET A 63 -16.17 21.08 16.62
C MET A 63 -16.34 21.29 15.11
N LEU A 64 -15.25 21.23 14.34
CA LEU A 64 -15.31 21.35 12.88
C LEU A 64 -16.15 20.24 12.24
N LEU A 65 -15.91 18.98 12.61
CA LEU A 65 -16.62 17.81 12.07
C LEU A 65 -18.12 17.82 12.43
N GLU A 66 -18.47 18.13 13.67
CA GLU A 66 -19.87 18.17 14.14
C GLU A 66 -20.70 19.29 13.49
N ASN A 67 -20.04 20.34 12.99
CA ASN A 67 -20.68 21.50 12.38
C ASN A 67 -20.69 21.49 10.84
N LEU A 68 -20.13 20.45 10.20
CA LEU A 68 -20.23 20.31 8.75
C LEU A 68 -21.72 20.25 8.31
N PRO A 69 -22.06 20.73 7.09
CA PRO A 69 -23.42 20.62 6.58
C PRO A 69 -23.75 19.17 6.21
N GLU A 70 -25.01 18.76 6.37
CA GLU A 70 -25.49 17.39 6.09
C GLU A 70 -25.33 16.98 4.61
N SER A 71 -25.17 17.97 3.72
CA SER A 71 -24.90 17.77 2.29
C SER A 71 -23.48 17.30 2.00
N VAL A 72 -22.57 17.31 2.98
CA VAL A 72 -21.16 16.95 2.77
C VAL A 72 -21.04 15.49 2.35
N ARG A 73 -20.29 15.26 1.27
CA ARG A 73 -20.02 13.94 0.67
C ARG A 73 -18.56 13.55 0.86
N LYS A 74 -17.65 14.51 0.87
CA LYS A 74 -16.22 14.29 1.01
C LYS A 74 -15.63 15.25 2.04
N VAL A 75 -14.86 14.71 2.96
CA VAL A 75 -14.11 15.46 3.98
C VAL A 75 -12.67 14.99 3.92
N SER A 76 -11.75 15.92 3.72
CA SER A 76 -10.30 15.67 3.76
C SER A 76 -9.63 16.70 4.66
N LEU A 77 -9.16 16.26 5.81
CA LEU A 77 -8.39 17.07 6.76
C LEU A 77 -6.95 16.58 6.73
N ARG A 78 -6.01 17.38 6.25
CA ARG A 78 -4.60 17.01 6.17
C ARG A 78 -3.80 17.77 7.21
N ASN A 79 -2.92 17.05 7.91
CA ASN A 79 -2.01 17.61 8.91
C ASN A 79 -2.74 18.48 9.96
N VAL A 80 -3.76 17.91 10.62
CA VAL A 80 -4.49 18.58 11.70
C VAL A 80 -3.95 18.18 13.07
N TYR A 81 -3.75 19.17 13.93
CA TYR A 81 -3.40 18.95 15.33
C TYR A 81 -4.62 19.27 16.20
N TYR A 82 -5.11 18.29 16.94
CA TYR A 82 -6.23 18.52 17.84
C TYR A 82 -5.79 19.36 19.04
N MET A 83 -6.29 20.60 19.08
CA MET A 83 -6.14 21.47 20.23
C MET A 83 -7.56 21.83 20.69
N PRO A 84 -8.08 21.19 21.75
CA PRO A 84 -9.35 21.60 22.31
C PRO A 84 -9.21 23.04 22.80
N PHE A 85 -10.24 23.85 22.61
CA PHE A 85 -10.28 25.17 23.24
C PHE A 85 -10.20 24.95 24.76
N GLY A 86 -9.08 25.36 25.38
CA GLY A 86 -8.86 25.13 26.80
C GLY A 86 -9.96 25.76 27.64
N ASP A 87 -10.33 25.16 28.77
CA ASP A 87 -11.46 25.62 29.61
C ASP A 87 -11.37 27.11 29.99
N GLU A 88 -10.16 27.67 30.15
CA GLU A 88 -9.95 29.10 30.41
C GLU A 88 -10.23 29.99 29.18
N GLU A 89 -9.81 29.59 27.98
CA GLU A 89 -10.13 30.33 26.76
C GLU A 89 -11.60 30.14 26.36
N ALA A 90 -12.13 28.92 26.47
CA ALA A 90 -13.53 28.62 26.26
C ALA A 90 -14.44 29.46 27.20
N SER A 91 -13.98 29.74 28.43
CA SER A 91 -14.70 30.60 29.37
C SER A 91 -14.62 32.09 29.02
N LYS A 92 -13.51 32.58 28.47
CA LYS A 92 -13.39 33.95 27.93
C LYS A 92 -14.18 34.12 26.64
N LEU A 93 -14.24 33.07 25.84
CA LEU A 93 -14.95 33.00 24.58
C LEU A 93 -16.47 32.96 24.81
N LYS A 94 -16.98 32.25 25.82
CA LYS A 94 -18.42 32.22 26.19
C LYS A 94 -19.13 33.60 26.24
N LEU A 95 -18.41 34.70 26.45
CA LEU A 95 -18.98 36.06 26.50
C LEU A 95 -19.34 36.68 25.13
N TRP A 96 -18.84 36.15 24.01
CA TRP A 96 -19.14 36.66 22.66
C TRP A 96 -19.87 35.64 21.77
N TRP A 97 -20.10 34.44 22.29
CA TRP A 97 -20.75 33.37 21.56
C TRP A 97 -22.25 33.53 21.82
N ILE A 98 -22.92 34.17 20.86
CA ILE A 98 -24.37 34.07 20.68
C ILE A 98 -24.73 32.58 20.83
N ASP A 99 -25.74 32.25 21.65
CA ASP A 99 -26.34 30.94 21.91
C ASP A 99 -26.13 29.88 20.80
N TYR A 100 -24.90 29.39 20.62
CA TYR A 100 -24.64 28.08 20.04
C TYR A 100 -24.99 27.10 21.15
N THR A 101 -26.28 27.08 21.50
CA THR A 101 -26.92 25.86 21.98
C THR A 101 -26.40 24.77 21.09
N VAL A 102 -25.74 23.78 21.67
CA VAL A 102 -25.22 22.60 20.98
C VAL A 102 -26.35 22.09 20.10
N VAL A 103 -26.32 22.49 18.82
CA VAL A 103 -27.30 22.05 17.85
C VAL A 103 -27.00 20.57 17.76
N GLY A 104 -27.97 19.73 18.16
CA GLY A 104 -27.75 18.29 18.27
C GLY A 104 -27.00 17.76 17.05
N VAL A 105 -26.12 16.77 17.27
CA VAL A 105 -25.21 16.22 16.25
C VAL A 105 -25.91 16.09 14.90
N ARG A 106 -25.43 16.87 13.92
CA ARG A 106 -25.97 16.86 12.54
C ARG A 106 -25.80 15.49 11.92
N ARG A 107 -26.73 15.05 11.08
CA ARG A 107 -26.67 13.73 10.45
C ARG A 107 -25.96 13.80 9.11
N HIS A 108 -24.74 13.27 9.03
CA HIS A 108 -23.92 13.26 7.82
C HIS A 108 -24.22 12.05 6.92
N HIS A 109 -25.50 11.80 6.62
CA HIS A 109 -25.91 10.63 5.83
C HIS A 109 -25.41 10.63 4.38
N SER A 110 -25.00 11.79 3.86
CA SER A 110 -24.46 11.94 2.50
C SER A 110 -22.96 11.63 2.39
N LEU A 111 -22.26 11.44 3.52
CA LEU A 111 -20.81 11.25 3.54
C LEU A 111 -20.43 9.94 2.82
N GLU A 112 -19.54 10.06 1.84
CA GLU A 112 -19.01 8.98 1.01
C GLU A 112 -17.51 8.75 1.26
N SER A 113 -16.77 9.79 1.61
CA SER A 113 -15.33 9.72 1.83
C SER A 113 -14.89 10.60 3.00
N LEU A 114 -14.12 9.99 3.91
CA LEU A 114 -13.47 10.64 5.04
C LEU A 114 -11.96 10.41 4.95
N HIS A 115 -11.19 11.49 5.00
CA HIS A 115 -9.75 11.45 5.15
C HIS A 115 -9.37 12.41 6.27
N ILE A 116 -8.68 11.93 7.31
CA ILE A 116 -8.19 12.79 8.39
C ILE A 116 -6.76 12.36 8.67
N ASP A 117 -5.81 13.27 8.56
CA ASP A 117 -4.38 13.06 8.81
C ASP A 117 -3.84 14.14 9.77
N GLY A 118 -2.80 13.83 10.55
CA GLY A 118 -2.27 14.70 11.64
C GLY A 118 -2.06 13.99 12.99
N ASP A 119 -2.39 14.65 14.11
CA ASP A 119 -2.31 14.08 15.46
C ASP A 119 -3.51 14.54 16.30
N LEU A 120 -4.27 13.59 16.85
CA LEU A 120 -5.41 13.89 17.74
C LEU A 120 -5.06 13.73 19.23
N VAL A 121 -3.78 13.59 19.55
CA VAL A 121 -3.23 13.58 20.92
C VAL A 121 -3.87 12.48 21.79
N GLY A 122 -4.15 11.30 21.21
CA GLY A 122 -4.79 10.19 21.90
C GLY A 122 -6.30 10.36 22.14
N ARG A 123 -6.94 11.38 21.51
CA ARG A 123 -8.39 11.66 21.61
C ARG A 123 -9.16 11.26 20.36
N GLU A 124 -8.63 10.34 19.57
CA GLU A 124 -9.21 9.92 18.30
C GLU A 124 -10.65 9.44 18.49
N SER A 125 -10.92 8.64 19.53
CA SER A 125 -12.28 8.14 19.79
C SER A 125 -13.26 9.23 20.22
N GLU A 126 -12.83 10.21 21.03
CA GLU A 126 -13.66 11.33 21.47
C GLU A 126 -14.07 12.26 20.33
N VAL A 127 -13.18 12.42 19.34
CA VAL A 127 -13.35 13.27 18.16
C VAL A 127 -14.15 12.53 17.08
N LEU A 128 -13.78 11.29 16.77
CA LEU A 128 -14.25 10.60 15.56
C LEU A 128 -15.52 9.78 15.78
N VAL A 129 -15.71 9.16 16.94
CA VAL A 129 -16.87 8.27 17.16
C VAL A 129 -18.20 9.03 17.02
N PRO A 130 -18.41 10.21 17.65
CA PRO A 130 -19.67 10.94 17.49
C PRO A 130 -19.95 11.31 16.02
N PHE A 131 -18.91 11.71 15.29
CA PHE A 131 -19.03 12.05 13.87
C PHE A 131 -19.36 10.82 13.01
N LEU A 132 -18.69 9.68 13.24
CA LEU A 132 -18.96 8.44 12.51
C LEU A 132 -20.35 7.88 12.81
N GLU A 133 -20.83 7.99 14.04
CA GLU A 133 -22.19 7.57 14.42
C GLU A 133 -23.28 8.44 13.76
N SER A 134 -22.93 9.65 13.31
CA SER A 134 -23.82 10.50 12.51
C SER A 134 -23.87 10.15 11.02
N CYS A 135 -22.93 9.34 10.54
CA CYS A 135 -22.81 8.95 9.13
C CYS A 135 -23.83 7.85 8.75
N SER A 136 -23.92 7.51 7.46
CA SER A 136 -24.72 6.38 6.97
C SER A 136 -23.86 5.31 6.31
N HIS A 137 -24.51 4.23 5.85
CA HIS A 137 -23.91 3.17 5.03
C HIS A 137 -23.37 3.64 3.66
N LYS A 138 -23.53 4.92 3.32
CA LYS A 138 -22.93 5.51 2.12
C LYS A 138 -21.43 5.78 2.25
N LEU A 139 -20.85 5.70 3.45
CA LEU A 139 -19.41 5.84 3.63
C LEU A 139 -18.68 4.70 2.90
N GLN A 140 -17.94 5.04 1.85
CA GLN A 140 -17.21 4.09 1.00
C GLN A 140 -15.70 4.09 1.28
N SER A 141 -15.17 5.19 1.81
CA SER A 141 -13.74 5.35 2.08
C SER A 141 -13.54 6.10 3.40
N ALA A 142 -12.69 5.56 4.27
CA ALA A 142 -12.20 6.20 5.48
C ALA A 142 -10.69 5.96 5.56
N THR A 143 -9.89 7.02 5.62
CA THR A 143 -8.41 6.95 5.57
C THR A 143 -7.74 8.01 6.46
N GLY A 144 -6.46 7.81 6.76
CA GLY A 144 -5.57 8.78 7.44
C GLY A 144 -5.28 8.49 8.93
N LEU A 145 -4.57 9.41 9.61
CA LEU A 145 -4.16 9.42 11.02
C LEU A 145 -3.60 8.08 11.52
N GLY A 146 -2.61 7.53 10.82
CA GLY A 146 -1.93 6.31 11.30
C GLY A 146 -2.83 5.07 11.37
N MET A 147 -4.02 5.09 10.74
CA MET A 147 -4.99 3.98 10.73
C MET A 147 -5.52 3.63 12.11
N THR A 148 -5.54 4.61 13.00
CA THR A 148 -6.36 4.58 14.22
C THR A 148 -7.79 4.15 13.92
N PHE A 149 -8.34 4.47 12.74
CA PHE A 149 -9.63 3.95 12.27
C PHE A 149 -9.76 2.42 12.32
N LEU A 150 -8.70 1.69 11.95
CA LEU A 150 -8.73 0.23 11.86
C LEU A 150 -8.06 -0.46 13.04
N THR A 151 -7.16 0.20 13.76
CA THR A 151 -6.51 -0.37 14.94
C THR A 151 -7.32 -0.10 16.21
N HIS A 152 -7.86 1.11 16.37
CA HIS A 152 -8.62 1.53 17.55
C HIS A 152 -9.96 0.80 17.63
N PRO A 153 -10.21 -0.04 18.65
CA PRO A 153 -11.40 -0.88 18.74
C PRO A 153 -12.71 -0.10 18.68
N THR A 154 -12.80 1.03 19.39
CA THR A 154 -14.01 1.87 19.42
C THR A 154 -14.35 2.48 18.06
N ILE A 155 -13.35 3.01 17.35
CA ILE A 155 -13.55 3.61 16.02
C ILE A 155 -13.91 2.53 15.00
N ALA A 156 -13.19 1.40 15.00
CA ALA A 156 -13.51 0.25 14.16
C ALA A 156 -14.94 -0.27 14.42
N GLY A 157 -15.38 -0.28 15.69
CA GLY A 157 -16.75 -0.59 16.08
C GLY A 157 -17.78 0.38 15.50
N ALA A 158 -17.52 1.69 15.57
CA ALA A 158 -18.39 2.71 14.97
C ALA A 158 -18.51 2.57 13.44
N LEU A 159 -17.39 2.33 12.75
CA LEU A 159 -17.37 2.05 11.31
C LEU A 159 -18.17 0.78 10.96
N SER A 160 -18.00 -0.28 11.74
CA SER A 160 -18.74 -1.53 11.55
C SER A 160 -20.25 -1.34 11.73
N LYS A 161 -20.69 -0.54 12.72
CA LYS A 161 -22.13 -0.23 12.93
C LYS A 161 -22.78 0.45 11.73
N ILE A 162 -22.03 1.27 10.98
CA ILE A 162 -22.53 1.92 9.75
C ILE A 162 -22.33 1.04 8.51
N GLY A 163 -21.87 -0.21 8.65
CA GLY A 163 -21.65 -1.13 7.54
C GLY A 163 -20.42 -0.80 6.68
N PHE A 164 -19.50 0.03 7.18
CA PHE A 164 -18.27 0.33 6.47
C PHE A 164 -17.33 -0.88 6.50
N THR A 165 -16.86 -1.30 5.32
CA THR A 165 -15.81 -2.31 5.18
C THR A 165 -14.67 -1.75 4.35
N SER A 166 -13.48 -1.67 4.94
CA SER A 166 -12.29 -1.30 4.18
C SER A 166 -11.88 -2.43 3.24
N LYS A 167 -11.55 -2.06 2.00
CA LYS A 167 -11.04 -2.96 0.95
C LYS A 167 -9.59 -2.68 0.58
N VAL A 168 -9.02 -1.61 1.14
CA VAL A 168 -7.68 -1.12 0.84
C VAL A 168 -6.93 -0.88 2.14
N LEU A 169 -5.78 -1.52 2.29
CA LEU A 169 -4.84 -1.30 3.38
C LEU A 169 -3.61 -0.62 2.80
N ASN A 170 -3.26 0.57 3.30
CA ASN A 170 -2.09 1.33 2.85
C ASN A 170 -1.11 1.53 4.01
N GLY A 171 0.11 1.05 3.85
CA GLY A 171 1.19 1.07 4.83
C GLY A 171 1.72 2.47 5.14
N GLU A 172 1.55 3.44 4.24
CA GLU A 172 1.84 4.85 4.54
C GLU A 172 0.87 5.44 5.56
N THR A 173 -0.33 4.89 5.62
CA THR A 173 -1.33 5.32 6.59
C THR A 173 -1.21 4.57 7.91
N LEU A 174 -0.28 3.62 8.07
CA LEU A 174 -0.11 2.89 9.33
C LEU A 174 0.87 3.63 10.26
N GLU A 175 0.67 3.49 11.58
CA GLU A 175 1.60 4.00 12.59
C GLU A 175 3.04 3.53 12.34
N GLN A 176 4.00 4.45 12.40
CA GLN A 176 5.40 4.12 12.24
C GLN A 176 5.85 3.23 13.41
N GLY A 177 6.35 2.04 13.09
CA GLY A 177 6.79 1.08 14.11
C GLY A 177 5.67 0.18 14.65
N MET A 178 4.49 0.16 14.03
CA MET A 178 3.44 -0.81 14.33
C MET A 178 4.02 -2.24 14.37
N ALA A 179 3.75 -2.95 15.47
CA ALA A 179 4.21 -4.31 15.65
C ALA A 179 3.56 -5.25 14.63
N ASP A 180 4.33 -6.24 14.18
CA ASP A 180 3.87 -7.27 13.23
C ASP A 180 2.57 -7.97 13.68
N THR A 181 2.46 -8.29 14.97
CA THR A 181 1.26 -8.91 15.53
C THR A 181 0.02 -8.03 15.50
N ASP A 182 0.18 -6.71 15.60
CA ASP A 182 -0.94 -5.77 15.54
C ASP A 182 -1.39 -5.53 14.10
N LEU A 183 -0.44 -5.45 13.16
CA LEU A 183 -0.77 -5.41 11.74
C LEU A 183 -1.48 -6.71 11.29
N ALA A 184 -1.02 -7.87 11.75
CA ALA A 184 -1.68 -9.15 11.51
C ALA A 184 -3.14 -9.15 12.00
N LYS A 185 -3.41 -8.58 13.19
CA LYS A 185 -4.79 -8.41 13.69
C LYS A 185 -5.62 -7.50 12.79
N VAL A 186 -5.05 -6.41 12.27
CA VAL A 186 -5.76 -5.51 11.33
C VAL A 186 -6.16 -6.26 10.07
N ILE A 187 -5.24 -7.02 9.47
CA ILE A 187 -5.52 -7.80 8.27
C ILE A 187 -6.58 -8.88 8.57
N SER A 188 -6.47 -9.57 9.70
CA SER A 188 -7.41 -10.62 10.11
C SER A 188 -8.84 -10.15 10.38
N ARG A 189 -9.09 -8.84 10.53
CA ARG A 189 -10.44 -8.28 10.74
C ARG A 189 -11.31 -8.32 9.49
N SER A 190 -10.74 -8.52 8.30
CA SER A 190 -11.49 -8.47 7.05
C SER A 190 -10.94 -9.45 6.03
N ALA A 191 -11.80 -10.30 5.47
CA ALA A 191 -11.49 -11.08 4.27
C ALA A 191 -11.78 -10.32 2.97
N GLN A 192 -12.21 -9.04 3.07
CA GLN A 192 -12.61 -8.23 1.91
C GLN A 192 -11.46 -7.37 1.36
N TRP A 193 -10.23 -7.58 1.83
CA TRP A 193 -9.06 -6.91 1.29
C TRP A 193 -8.91 -7.20 -0.20
N THR A 194 -8.94 -6.14 -0.99
CA THR A 194 -8.69 -6.20 -2.44
C THR A 194 -7.33 -5.62 -2.78
N ARG A 195 -6.80 -4.70 -1.96
CA ARG A 195 -5.47 -4.12 -2.14
C ARG A 195 -4.79 -3.99 -0.78
N ILE A 196 -3.56 -4.48 -0.70
CA ILE A 196 -2.70 -4.32 0.46
C ILE A 196 -1.39 -3.75 -0.05
N TRP A 197 -1.03 -2.58 0.46
CA TRP A 197 0.27 -1.97 0.26
C TRP A 197 0.92 -1.82 1.63
N LEU A 198 2.12 -2.36 1.83
CA LEU A 198 2.84 -2.34 3.10
C LEU A 198 4.30 -1.96 2.89
N ARG A 199 4.94 -1.48 3.96
CA ARG A 199 6.40 -1.31 4.01
C ARG A 199 7.03 -2.62 4.48
N THR A 200 8.16 -3.02 3.91
CA THR A 200 8.86 -4.26 4.31
C THR A 200 9.15 -4.31 5.82
N SER A 201 9.46 -3.17 6.43
CA SER A 201 9.73 -3.04 7.86
C SER A 201 8.55 -3.44 8.77
N MET A 202 7.34 -3.51 8.21
CA MET A 202 6.12 -3.85 8.95
C MET A 202 5.70 -5.30 8.78
N VAL A 203 6.25 -6.00 7.78
CA VAL A 203 5.80 -7.33 7.41
C VAL A 203 6.71 -8.38 8.06
N GLY A 204 6.33 -8.75 9.28
CA GLY A 204 6.88 -9.94 9.94
C GLY A 204 6.13 -11.22 9.54
N GLN A 205 6.35 -12.28 10.30
CA GLN A 205 5.75 -13.59 10.04
C GLN A 205 4.23 -13.57 10.27
N PHE A 206 3.76 -12.92 11.34
CA PHE A 206 2.32 -12.90 11.66
C PHE A 206 1.51 -12.13 10.61
N THR A 207 2.06 -11.02 10.10
CA THR A 207 1.44 -10.28 9.00
C THR A 207 1.40 -11.13 7.74
N ALA A 208 2.47 -11.85 7.41
CA ALA A 208 2.53 -12.72 6.24
C ALA A 208 1.49 -13.86 6.34
N ASP A 209 1.38 -14.52 7.50
CA ASP A 209 0.37 -15.54 7.78
C ASP A 209 -1.05 -14.96 7.63
N ALA A 210 -1.31 -13.77 8.17
CA ALA A 210 -2.61 -13.12 8.03
C ALA A 210 -2.95 -12.79 6.57
N ILE A 211 -1.99 -12.37 5.74
CA ILE A 211 -2.23 -12.15 4.30
C ILE A 211 -2.57 -13.49 3.62
N VAL A 212 -1.87 -14.56 3.96
CA VAL A 212 -2.12 -15.90 3.42
C VAL A 212 -3.54 -16.39 3.77
N ASP A 213 -3.99 -16.18 5.01
CA ASP A 213 -5.27 -16.69 5.49
C ASP A 213 -6.48 -15.83 5.09
N TYR A 214 -6.31 -14.51 4.98
CA TYR A 214 -7.41 -13.57 4.71
C TYR A 214 -7.33 -12.91 3.31
N GLY A 215 -6.31 -13.21 2.51
CA GLY A 215 -6.05 -12.61 1.20
C GLY A 215 -6.76 -13.25 -0.01
N THR A 216 -7.80 -14.06 0.19
CA THR A 216 -8.49 -14.75 -0.93
C THR A 216 -9.12 -13.81 -1.96
N ASN A 217 -9.50 -12.59 -1.54
CA ASN A 217 -10.04 -11.54 -2.41
C ASN A 217 -8.99 -10.54 -2.92
N LEU A 218 -7.73 -10.77 -2.61
CA LEU A 218 -6.66 -9.84 -2.92
C LEU A 218 -6.44 -9.74 -4.43
N VAL A 219 -6.40 -8.51 -4.94
CA VAL A 219 -6.16 -8.16 -6.34
C VAL A 219 -4.78 -7.54 -6.51
N SER A 220 -4.33 -6.74 -5.54
CA SER A 220 -2.98 -6.16 -5.51
C SER A 220 -2.33 -6.38 -4.14
N LEU A 221 -1.11 -6.91 -4.14
CA LEU A 221 -0.24 -6.94 -2.98
C LEU A 221 1.07 -6.24 -3.31
N GLU A 222 1.39 -5.20 -2.55
CA GLU A 222 2.60 -4.41 -2.74
C GLU A 222 3.34 -4.33 -1.40
N ILE A 223 4.57 -4.81 -1.36
CA ILE A 223 5.43 -4.79 -0.18
C ILE A 223 6.73 -4.08 -0.58
N MET A 224 6.79 -2.79 -0.28
CA MET A 224 7.86 -1.90 -0.72
C MET A 224 8.87 -1.63 0.38
N HIS A 225 10.16 -1.56 0.04
CA HIS A 225 11.20 -1.33 1.03
C HIS A 225 11.34 0.15 1.38
N HIS A 226 11.44 0.40 2.69
CA HIS A 226 11.65 1.74 3.26
C HIS A 226 12.85 1.76 4.22
N GLY A 227 13.99 1.20 3.81
CA GLY A 227 15.24 1.37 4.55
C GLY A 227 15.21 0.69 5.92
N GLY A 228 15.15 -0.64 5.95
CA GLY A 228 15.16 -1.37 7.21
C GLY A 228 15.31 -2.88 7.03
N TRP A 229 16.17 -3.47 7.86
CA TRP A 229 16.47 -4.91 7.89
C TRP A 229 15.41 -5.64 8.71
N ILE A 230 14.23 -5.88 8.16
CA ILE A 230 13.24 -6.69 8.86
C ILE A 230 12.72 -7.77 7.92
N SER A 231 12.91 -9.01 8.37
CA SER A 231 12.57 -10.25 7.71
C SER A 231 11.45 -10.94 8.47
N GLY A 232 10.33 -11.21 7.80
CA GLY A 232 9.37 -12.21 8.27
C GLY A 232 8.58 -12.87 7.15
N MET A 233 8.29 -12.16 6.07
CA MET A 233 7.72 -12.79 4.87
C MET A 233 8.77 -13.54 4.07
N THR A 234 8.74 -14.88 4.09
CA THR A 234 9.61 -15.80 3.33
C THR A 234 9.08 -16.10 1.92
N GLY A 235 9.90 -16.77 1.09
CA GLY A 235 9.49 -17.32 -0.20
C GLY A 235 8.27 -18.24 -0.11
N SER A 236 8.19 -19.07 0.94
CA SER A 236 7.03 -19.95 1.18
C SER A 236 5.73 -19.19 1.45
N HIS A 237 5.78 -18.01 2.07
CA HIS A 237 4.59 -17.16 2.22
C HIS A 237 4.15 -16.59 0.86
N LEU A 238 5.07 -16.11 0.03
CA LEU A 238 4.76 -15.64 -1.33
C LEU A 238 4.11 -16.74 -2.15
N GLN A 239 4.66 -17.96 -2.10
CA GLN A 239 4.07 -19.13 -2.74
C GLN A 239 2.66 -19.43 -2.21
N ALA A 240 2.46 -19.39 -0.89
CA ALA A 240 1.16 -19.63 -0.29
C ALA A 240 0.12 -18.59 -0.74
N ILE A 241 0.52 -17.32 -0.88
CA ILE A 241 -0.32 -16.25 -1.43
C ILE A 241 -0.70 -16.55 -2.88
N LEU A 242 0.27 -16.90 -3.74
CA LEU A 242 0.02 -17.28 -5.15
C LEU A 242 -0.92 -18.49 -5.28
N SER A 243 -0.89 -19.38 -4.29
CA SER A 243 -1.71 -20.59 -4.23
C SER A 243 -3.11 -20.38 -3.61
N LYS A 244 -3.34 -19.30 -2.85
CA LYS A 244 -4.61 -19.03 -2.15
C LYS A 244 -5.39 -17.81 -2.67
N ALA A 245 -4.76 -16.90 -3.42
CA ALA A 245 -5.38 -15.65 -3.87
C ALA A 245 -5.72 -15.67 -5.37
N PRO A 246 -6.80 -16.35 -5.82
CA PRO A 246 -7.09 -16.56 -7.24
C PRO A 246 -7.35 -15.27 -8.04
N LYS A 247 -7.71 -14.18 -7.35
CA LYS A 247 -8.00 -12.87 -7.95
C LYS A 247 -6.76 -11.97 -8.03
N LEU A 248 -5.61 -12.43 -7.56
CA LEU A 248 -4.40 -11.63 -7.50
C LEU A 248 -3.93 -11.34 -8.94
N LYS A 249 -3.81 -10.05 -9.24
CA LYS A 249 -3.33 -9.52 -10.52
C LYS A 249 -1.93 -8.94 -10.40
N MET A 250 -1.59 -8.43 -9.22
CA MET A 250 -0.35 -7.72 -8.98
C MET A 250 0.29 -8.21 -7.68
N LEU A 251 1.54 -8.64 -7.77
CA LEU A 251 2.37 -8.98 -6.62
C LEU A 251 3.73 -8.29 -6.76
N LEU A 252 3.95 -7.22 -6.00
CA LEU A 252 5.19 -6.47 -5.97
C LEU A 252 5.90 -6.67 -4.62
N ALA A 253 7.05 -7.33 -4.63
CA ALA A 253 7.83 -7.70 -3.46
C ALA A 253 9.35 -7.72 -3.74
N HIS A 254 9.82 -7.04 -4.79
CA HIS A 254 11.20 -7.15 -5.30
C HIS A 254 12.26 -6.69 -4.33
N TRP A 255 11.91 -5.79 -3.41
CA TRP A 255 12.82 -5.32 -2.38
C TRP A 255 12.95 -6.27 -1.17
N LEU A 256 12.32 -7.45 -1.18
CA LEU A 256 12.58 -8.52 -0.21
C LEU A 256 13.96 -9.20 -0.37
N VAL A 257 14.78 -8.67 -1.29
CA VAL A 257 16.17 -8.99 -1.69
C VAL A 257 17.04 -9.69 -0.63
N TYR A 258 16.92 -9.31 0.64
CA TYR A 258 17.94 -9.60 1.64
C TYR A 258 17.78 -10.91 2.40
N CYS A 259 16.54 -11.37 2.58
CA CYS A 259 16.27 -12.42 3.56
C CYS A 259 15.33 -13.50 3.06
N ASN A 260 14.60 -13.26 1.95
CA ASN A 260 13.38 -14.01 1.65
C ASN A 260 13.16 -14.16 0.15
N GLU A 261 14.15 -14.74 -0.51
CA GLU A 261 14.03 -15.17 -1.90
C GLU A 261 12.95 -16.25 -2.01
N ILE A 262 12.19 -16.24 -3.10
CA ILE A 262 11.36 -17.39 -3.43
C ILE A 262 12.25 -18.40 -4.17
N THR A 263 12.43 -19.57 -3.58
CA THR A 263 13.27 -20.61 -4.17
C THR A 263 12.52 -21.37 -5.26
N ALA A 264 13.24 -22.10 -6.10
CA ALA A 264 12.62 -23.06 -7.01
C ALA A 264 11.70 -24.06 -6.27
N THR A 265 12.14 -24.54 -5.10
CA THR A 265 11.35 -25.45 -4.26
C THR A 265 10.05 -24.80 -3.81
N ASP A 266 10.08 -23.54 -3.39
CA ASP A 266 8.87 -22.80 -3.03
C ASP A 266 7.90 -22.73 -4.22
N ILE A 267 8.36 -22.26 -5.38
CA ILE A 267 7.53 -22.12 -6.59
C ILE A 267 6.85 -23.45 -6.96
N LEU A 268 7.61 -24.55 -6.89
CA LEU A 268 7.17 -25.88 -7.31
C LEU A 268 6.37 -26.63 -6.23
N SER A 269 6.32 -26.13 -5.00
CA SER A 269 5.68 -26.84 -3.87
C SER A 269 4.16 -26.97 -3.98
N SER A 270 3.49 -26.08 -4.71
CA SER A 270 2.04 -26.12 -4.95
C SER A 270 1.67 -25.46 -6.28
N GLU A 271 0.52 -25.78 -6.83
CA GLU A 271 -0.03 -25.07 -8.00
C GLU A 271 -0.50 -23.66 -7.61
N TRP A 272 -0.36 -22.73 -8.54
CA TRP A 272 -0.84 -21.36 -8.34
C TRP A 272 -2.35 -21.32 -8.64
N ALA A 273 -3.16 -20.87 -7.67
CA ALA A 273 -4.59 -20.64 -7.89
C ALA A 273 -4.84 -19.39 -8.75
N THR A 274 -3.83 -18.53 -8.85
CA THR A 274 -3.83 -17.37 -9.71
C THR A 274 -3.77 -17.77 -11.17
N THR A 275 -4.72 -17.25 -11.94
CA THR A 275 -4.75 -17.34 -13.42
C THR A 275 -4.83 -15.96 -14.08
N SER A 276 -4.94 -14.92 -13.25
CA SER A 276 -5.14 -13.53 -13.66
C SER A 276 -3.97 -12.62 -13.33
N LEU A 277 -2.81 -13.19 -13.01
CA LEU A 277 -1.62 -12.41 -12.73
C LEU A 277 -1.19 -11.63 -13.97
N GLU A 278 -1.07 -10.32 -13.79
CA GLU A 278 -0.64 -9.38 -14.82
C GLU A 278 0.78 -8.90 -14.50
N HIS A 279 1.06 -8.58 -13.23
CA HIS A 279 2.34 -8.01 -12.81
C HIS A 279 2.97 -8.82 -11.67
N ILE A 280 4.20 -9.28 -11.87
CA ILE A 280 5.05 -9.86 -10.84
C ILE A 280 6.35 -9.09 -10.73
N ASP A 281 6.77 -8.88 -9.49
CA ASP A 281 8.03 -8.25 -9.18
C ASP A 281 8.60 -8.85 -7.89
N PHE A 282 9.37 -9.94 -7.98
CA PHE A 282 10.07 -10.55 -6.85
C PHE A 282 11.29 -11.35 -7.30
N LYS A 283 12.27 -11.48 -6.41
CA LYS A 283 13.52 -12.21 -6.69
C LYS A 283 13.32 -13.72 -6.62
N ILE A 284 13.62 -14.43 -7.72
CA ILE A 284 13.60 -15.90 -7.78
C ILE A 284 15.00 -16.45 -7.62
N CYS A 285 15.19 -17.37 -6.68
CA CYS A 285 16.45 -18.07 -6.49
C CYS A 285 16.36 -19.51 -7.00
N VAL A 286 17.20 -19.82 -7.99
CA VAL A 286 17.35 -21.18 -8.51
C VAL A 286 18.83 -21.54 -8.51
N PRO A 287 19.24 -22.62 -7.82
CA PRO A 287 20.62 -23.07 -7.80
C PRO A 287 21.11 -23.38 -9.21
N ARG A 288 22.33 -22.93 -9.53
CA ARG A 288 23.00 -23.24 -10.79
C ARG A 288 24.19 -24.14 -10.54
N ALA A 289 24.32 -25.17 -11.36
CA ALA A 289 25.50 -26.03 -11.30
C ALA A 289 26.76 -25.23 -11.66
N GLY A 290 27.77 -25.23 -10.77
CA GLY A 290 29.08 -24.64 -11.01
C GLY A 290 29.22 -23.13 -10.79
N VAL A 291 28.22 -22.45 -10.20
CA VAL A 291 28.31 -21.01 -9.88
C VAL A 291 28.39 -20.75 -8.36
N ASP A 292 27.81 -21.62 -7.55
CA ASP A 292 27.71 -21.43 -6.09
C ASP A 292 28.89 -22.06 -5.31
N ASP A 293 29.75 -22.82 -5.99
CA ASP A 293 30.95 -23.42 -5.39
C ASP A 293 32.15 -22.52 -5.71
N ASP A 294 32.66 -21.80 -4.70
CA ASP A 294 33.94 -21.06 -4.74
C ASP A 294 35.17 -21.98 -5.00
N ASP A 295 34.94 -23.24 -5.36
CA ASP A 295 35.93 -24.27 -5.59
C ASP A 295 36.41 -24.17 -7.05
N GLU A 296 37.29 -23.20 -7.30
CA GLU A 296 37.83 -22.75 -8.61
C GLU A 296 38.46 -23.84 -9.53
N GLY A 297 38.34 -25.14 -9.22
CA GLY A 297 38.96 -26.23 -9.96
C GLY A 297 38.04 -27.32 -10.49
N ASN A 298 36.79 -27.43 -10.02
CA ASN A 298 35.91 -28.54 -10.40
C ASN A 298 34.85 -28.08 -11.40
N MET A 299 35.01 -28.49 -12.66
CA MET A 299 33.93 -28.43 -13.64
C MET A 299 32.73 -29.22 -13.09
N PRO A 300 31.52 -28.63 -13.05
CA PRO A 300 30.35 -29.35 -12.56
C PRO A 300 30.10 -30.60 -13.40
N ASP A 301 29.78 -31.71 -12.74
CA ASP A 301 29.37 -32.94 -13.41
C ASP A 301 28.18 -32.64 -14.34
N GLY A 302 28.22 -33.17 -15.57
CA GLY A 302 27.15 -32.97 -16.56
C GLY A 302 25.78 -33.41 -16.04
N ALA A 303 25.73 -34.39 -15.12
CA ALA A 303 24.50 -34.79 -14.46
C ALA A 303 23.91 -33.67 -13.56
N ALA A 304 24.76 -32.94 -12.83
CA ALA A 304 24.34 -31.83 -11.98
C ALA A 304 23.80 -30.65 -12.82
N VAL A 305 24.47 -30.34 -13.93
CA VAL A 305 24.02 -29.33 -14.90
C VAL A 305 22.64 -29.69 -15.45
N GLN A 306 22.46 -30.94 -15.90
CA GLN A 306 21.18 -31.39 -16.44
C GLN A 306 20.05 -31.36 -15.41
N SER A 307 20.35 -31.69 -14.14
CA SER A 307 19.39 -31.62 -13.03
C SER A 307 18.96 -30.17 -12.75
N SER A 308 19.92 -29.24 -12.66
CA SER A 308 19.63 -27.81 -12.47
C SER A 308 18.75 -27.27 -13.61
N ARG A 309 19.07 -27.57 -14.87
CA ARG A 309 18.28 -27.16 -16.03
C ARG A 309 16.87 -27.74 -16.01
N ALA A 310 16.69 -28.98 -15.57
CA ALA A 310 15.36 -29.55 -15.42
C ALA A 310 14.52 -28.78 -14.38
N THR A 311 15.10 -28.41 -13.24
CA THR A 311 14.44 -27.57 -12.23
C THR A 311 14.12 -26.18 -12.77
N GLN A 312 15.08 -25.52 -13.44
CA GLN A 312 14.88 -24.21 -14.07
C GLN A 312 13.71 -24.25 -15.07
N ARG A 313 13.67 -25.27 -15.94
CA ARG A 313 12.59 -25.45 -16.90
C ARG A 313 11.22 -25.63 -16.22
N GLN A 314 11.15 -26.33 -15.11
CA GLN A 314 9.90 -26.46 -14.34
C GLN A 314 9.44 -25.11 -13.77
N VAL A 315 10.36 -24.31 -13.24
CA VAL A 315 10.04 -22.95 -12.75
C VAL A 315 9.57 -22.06 -13.90
N LEU A 316 10.27 -22.06 -15.03
CA LEU A 316 9.90 -21.31 -16.24
C LEU A 316 8.53 -21.76 -16.77
N ARG A 317 8.26 -23.06 -16.80
CA ARG A 317 6.93 -23.59 -17.15
C ARG A 317 5.83 -23.06 -16.23
N ARG A 318 6.07 -23.01 -14.91
CA ARG A 318 5.10 -22.46 -13.97
C ARG A 318 4.82 -20.97 -14.26
N LEU A 319 5.85 -20.20 -14.57
CA LEU A 319 5.69 -18.81 -15.01
C LEU A 319 4.94 -18.71 -16.35
N GLY A 320 5.27 -19.56 -17.32
CA GLY A 320 4.67 -19.59 -18.66
C GLY A 320 3.18 -19.92 -18.66
N GLN A 321 2.67 -20.58 -17.61
CA GLN A 321 1.23 -20.83 -17.43
C GLN A 321 0.43 -19.54 -17.18
N GLN A 322 1.07 -18.46 -16.72
CA GLN A 322 0.42 -17.17 -16.44
C GLN A 322 0.38 -16.28 -17.69
N THR A 323 -0.45 -16.67 -18.65
CA THR A 323 -0.55 -16.05 -19.99
C THR A 323 -0.98 -14.57 -19.99
N ASN A 324 -1.48 -14.06 -18.86
CA ASN A 324 -1.91 -12.67 -18.70
C ASN A 324 -0.78 -11.72 -18.27
N PHE A 325 0.46 -12.20 -18.08
CA PHE A 325 1.57 -11.34 -17.69
C PHE A 325 1.80 -10.21 -18.67
N ARG A 326 1.86 -8.99 -18.14
CA ARG A 326 2.28 -7.77 -18.82
C ARG A 326 3.64 -7.28 -18.33
N ARG A 327 3.97 -7.54 -17.07
CA ARG A 327 5.23 -7.16 -16.45
C ARG A 327 5.78 -8.30 -15.62
N LEU A 328 6.96 -8.78 -15.99
CA LEU A 328 7.69 -9.83 -15.28
C LEU A 328 9.06 -9.30 -14.85
N VAL A 329 9.21 -9.04 -13.56
CA VAL A 329 10.49 -8.67 -12.95
C VAL A 329 10.90 -9.79 -11.99
N ILE A 330 11.97 -10.49 -12.33
CA ILE A 330 12.44 -11.68 -11.60
C ILE A 330 13.89 -11.56 -11.12
N GLY A 331 14.58 -10.51 -11.56
CA GLY A 331 15.88 -10.12 -11.05
C GLY A 331 15.77 -9.35 -9.74
N GLY A 332 16.79 -9.49 -8.89
CA GLY A 332 16.90 -8.75 -7.65
C GLY A 332 18.31 -8.23 -7.45
N MET A 333 18.41 -6.98 -7.03
CA MET A 333 19.66 -6.32 -6.71
C MET A 333 20.32 -6.98 -5.49
N LEU A 334 21.27 -7.89 -5.65
CA LEU A 334 22.05 -8.38 -4.50
C LEU A 334 22.91 -7.25 -3.97
N THR A 335 22.83 -6.94 -2.68
CA THR A 335 23.91 -6.19 -2.04
C THR A 335 24.74 -7.13 -1.19
N SER A 336 26.04 -7.16 -1.45
CA SER A 336 26.99 -7.84 -0.57
C SER A 336 26.97 -7.19 0.82
N ARG A 337 26.77 -8.00 1.88
CA ARG A 337 26.79 -7.53 3.28
C ARG A 337 28.11 -6.85 3.66
N VAL A 338 29.21 -7.30 3.08
CA VAL A 338 30.57 -6.83 3.42
C VAL A 338 30.91 -5.54 2.69
N THR A 339 30.52 -5.43 1.42
CA THR A 339 30.96 -4.31 0.56
C THR A 339 29.89 -3.26 0.34
N ASN A 340 28.63 -3.55 0.67
CA ASN A 340 27.45 -2.77 0.30
C ASN A 340 27.39 -2.44 -1.21
N ARG A 341 28.08 -3.24 -2.04
CA ARG A 341 28.05 -3.10 -3.49
C ARG A 341 26.93 -3.95 -4.06
N PHE A 342 26.28 -3.39 -5.07
CA PHE A 342 25.34 -4.10 -5.91
C PHE A 342 26.09 -5.16 -6.73
N GLY A 343 25.73 -6.42 -6.52
CA GLY A 343 26.25 -7.59 -7.20
C GLY A 343 25.25 -8.18 -8.17
N ILE A 344 25.76 -9.04 -9.04
CA ILE A 344 24.97 -9.83 -9.98
C ILE A 344 24.44 -11.07 -9.25
N GLN A 345 23.18 -11.41 -9.48
CA GLN A 345 22.55 -12.63 -8.98
C GLN A 345 23.01 -13.83 -9.78
N CYS A 346 23.88 -14.62 -9.17
CA CYS A 346 24.39 -15.86 -9.71
C CYS A 346 23.37 -17.00 -9.59
N SER A 347 22.76 -17.19 -8.42
CA SER A 347 21.72 -18.20 -8.17
C SER A 347 20.35 -17.67 -8.65
N CYS A 348 20.15 -17.61 -9.97
CA CYS A 348 18.91 -17.16 -10.61
C CYS A 348 18.52 -18.01 -11.81
N LEU A 349 17.37 -17.73 -12.42
CA LEU A 349 16.97 -18.39 -13.67
C LEU A 349 17.93 -18.03 -14.81
N GLU A 350 18.44 -19.04 -15.52
CA GLU A 350 19.08 -18.84 -16.81
C GLU A 350 18.00 -18.57 -17.85
N MET A 351 18.13 -17.45 -18.53
CA MET A 351 17.18 -17.03 -19.56
C MET A 351 17.67 -17.50 -20.93
N THR A 352 17.97 -18.80 -21.04
CA THR A 352 18.46 -19.48 -22.25
C THR A 352 17.46 -20.50 -22.77
N LEU A 353 17.50 -20.80 -24.07
CA LEU A 353 16.66 -21.85 -24.66
C LEU A 353 16.97 -23.24 -24.07
N GLU A 354 18.26 -23.51 -23.78
CA GLU A 354 18.67 -24.77 -23.16
C GLU A 354 18.02 -24.98 -21.78
N SER A 355 17.91 -23.92 -20.99
CA SER A 355 17.35 -23.96 -19.64
C SER A 355 15.82 -23.84 -19.59
N GLY A 356 15.18 -23.62 -20.75
CA GLY A 356 13.72 -23.67 -20.89
C GLY A 356 13.04 -22.33 -21.10
N LEU A 357 13.75 -21.31 -21.60
CA LEU A 357 13.15 -20.02 -21.96
C LEU A 357 11.91 -20.17 -22.86
N ASP A 358 11.91 -21.20 -23.71
CA ASP A 358 10.82 -21.56 -24.60
C ASP A 358 9.50 -21.90 -23.90
N GLU A 359 9.55 -22.32 -22.63
CA GLU A 359 8.35 -22.54 -21.80
C GLU A 359 7.55 -21.24 -21.57
N LEU A 360 8.18 -20.08 -21.78
CA LEU A 360 7.51 -18.77 -21.68
C LEU A 360 6.78 -18.38 -22.97
N ALA A 361 6.82 -19.16 -24.06
CA ALA A 361 6.25 -18.80 -25.36
C ALA A 361 4.78 -18.33 -25.31
N GLY A 362 4.01 -18.77 -24.31
CA GLY A 362 2.62 -18.41 -24.08
C GLY A 362 2.39 -16.98 -23.56
N LEU A 363 3.43 -16.28 -23.10
CA LEU A 363 3.35 -14.93 -22.54
C LEU A 363 3.17 -13.84 -23.62
N LYS A 364 2.11 -13.95 -24.43
CA LYS A 364 1.85 -13.06 -25.58
C LYS A 364 1.47 -11.63 -25.16
N GLU A 365 1.04 -11.45 -23.92
CA GLU A 365 0.69 -10.15 -23.34
C GLU A 365 1.88 -9.42 -22.68
N LEU A 366 3.07 -10.04 -22.66
CA LEU A 366 4.24 -9.49 -21.97
C LEU A 366 4.71 -8.18 -22.63
N GLU A 367 4.70 -7.09 -21.87
CA GLU A 367 5.13 -5.76 -22.31
C GLU A 367 6.51 -5.37 -21.76
N GLU A 368 6.84 -5.84 -20.56
CA GLU A 368 8.10 -5.58 -19.87
C GLU A 368 8.68 -6.87 -19.26
N LEU A 369 9.90 -7.21 -19.66
CA LEU A 369 10.72 -8.25 -19.03
C LEU A 369 11.93 -7.57 -18.38
N ASP A 370 12.05 -7.71 -17.07
CA ASP A 370 13.14 -7.13 -16.30
C ASP A 370 13.93 -8.23 -15.58
N ILE A 371 15.10 -8.52 -16.13
CA ILE A 371 16.09 -9.49 -15.67
C ILE A 371 17.39 -8.78 -15.27
N HIS A 372 17.32 -7.46 -15.02
CA HIS A 372 18.46 -6.69 -14.53
C HIS A 372 19.02 -7.31 -13.24
N HIS A 373 20.32 -7.17 -13.04
CA HIS A 373 21.06 -7.75 -11.91
C HIS A 373 21.01 -9.28 -11.83
N MET A 374 20.58 -9.99 -12.86
CA MET A 374 20.76 -11.44 -12.98
C MET A 374 21.98 -11.76 -13.82
N ASP A 375 22.69 -12.84 -13.51
CA ASP A 375 23.61 -13.46 -14.49
C ASP A 375 22.77 -14.18 -15.56
N HIS A 376 22.00 -13.43 -16.35
CA HIS A 376 20.87 -13.98 -17.10
C HIS A 376 21.26 -14.86 -18.30
N ARG A 377 22.50 -14.79 -18.79
CA ARG A 377 23.05 -15.58 -19.92
C ARG A 377 22.31 -15.44 -21.27
N VAL A 378 21.53 -14.38 -21.45
CA VAL A 378 20.81 -14.11 -22.71
C VAL A 378 21.81 -13.82 -23.83
N GLY A 379 21.84 -14.69 -24.84
CA GLY A 379 22.62 -14.52 -26.06
C GLY A 379 21.80 -13.95 -27.22
N VAL A 380 22.39 -13.92 -28.41
CA VAL A 380 21.72 -13.43 -29.63
C VAL A 380 20.54 -14.33 -30.00
N SER A 381 20.70 -15.65 -29.93
CA SER A 381 19.65 -16.64 -30.22
C SER A 381 18.40 -16.46 -29.34
N GLU A 382 18.60 -16.20 -28.05
CA GLU A 382 17.53 -15.94 -27.09
C GLU A 382 16.78 -14.64 -27.44
N LEU A 383 17.50 -13.59 -27.82
CA LEU A 383 16.89 -12.31 -28.22
C LEU A 383 16.07 -12.45 -29.50
N GLU A 384 16.57 -13.17 -30.50
CA GLU A 384 15.84 -13.48 -31.74
C GLU A 384 14.55 -14.26 -31.41
N TRP A 385 14.67 -15.30 -30.57
CA TRP A 385 13.52 -16.07 -30.13
C TRP A 385 12.48 -15.21 -29.37
N MET A 386 12.92 -14.34 -28.46
CA MET A 386 12.04 -13.43 -27.73
C MET A 386 11.32 -12.45 -28.66
N ALA A 387 12.02 -11.91 -29.67
CA ALA A 387 11.43 -11.01 -30.65
C ALA A 387 10.30 -11.67 -31.47
N GLU A 388 10.46 -12.95 -31.79
CA GLU A 388 9.43 -13.74 -32.49
C GLU A 388 8.26 -14.13 -31.56
N ASN A 389 8.53 -14.43 -30.29
CA ASN A 389 7.54 -15.05 -29.40
C ASN A 389 6.83 -14.08 -28.46
N PHE A 390 7.39 -12.89 -28.18
CA PHE A 390 6.81 -11.86 -27.33
C PHE A 390 6.39 -10.63 -28.16
N PRO A 391 5.29 -10.72 -28.94
CA PRO A 391 4.92 -9.68 -29.92
C PRO A 391 4.58 -8.31 -29.31
N LYS A 392 4.32 -8.27 -27.99
CA LYS A 392 4.02 -7.03 -27.26
C LYS A 392 5.18 -6.52 -26.40
N LEU A 393 6.33 -7.20 -26.40
CA LEU A 393 7.48 -6.79 -25.58
C LEU A 393 8.00 -5.44 -26.06
N ARG A 394 7.89 -4.43 -25.21
CA ARG A 394 8.35 -3.05 -25.49
C ARG A 394 9.61 -2.70 -24.72
N ARG A 395 9.86 -3.37 -23.61
CA ARG A 395 10.99 -3.11 -22.73
C ARG A 395 11.63 -4.40 -22.27
N LEU A 396 12.90 -4.56 -22.59
CA LEU A 396 13.78 -5.58 -22.03
C LEU A 396 14.87 -4.87 -21.22
N ARG A 397 15.06 -5.29 -19.98
CA ARG A 397 16.15 -4.83 -19.11
C ARG A 397 16.96 -6.04 -18.67
N GLY A 398 18.26 -6.02 -18.89
CA GLY A 398 19.20 -7.08 -18.54
C GLY A 398 20.45 -6.51 -17.90
#